data_AF-A0A1H9RPS1-F1
#
_entry.id   AF-A0A1H9RPS1-F1
#
_cell.length_a   1.000
_cell.length_b   1.000
_cell.length_c   1.000
_cell.angle_alpha   90.00
_cell.angle_beta   90.00
_cell.angle_gamma   90.00
#
_symmetry.space_group_name_H-M   'P 1'
#
loop_
_entity.id
_entity.type
_entity.pdbx_description
1 polymer ?
#
loop_
_entity_poly.entity_id
_entity_poly.type
_entity_poly.pdbx_seq_one_letter_code
_entity_poly.pdbx_strand_id
1 'polypeptide(L)' 'MLDDLLLVPFELGVDWLIDRNDDRTPVQRICLFVGVVFVLLGIALAAVSGLWYGLAVGIVGLALLLYGA' A
#
# COMPACT_ATOMS: atom_id res chain seq x y z
N MET A 1 -10.19 -10.59 16.48
CA MET A 1 -11.17 -11.02 15.46
C MET A 1 -11.44 -9.97 14.38
N LEU A 2 -11.05 -8.69 14.55
CA LEU A 2 -10.95 -7.74 13.42
C LEU A 2 -9.61 -7.87 12.67
N ASP A 3 -8.55 -8.28 13.37
CA ASP A 3 -7.20 -8.44 12.81
C ASP A 3 -7.15 -9.45 11.66
N ASP A 4 -7.86 -10.59 11.77
CA ASP A 4 -7.90 -11.61 10.72
C ASP A 4 -8.59 -11.12 9.43
N LEU A 5 -9.57 -10.21 9.55
CA LEU A 5 -10.37 -9.71 8.43
C LEU A 5 -9.60 -8.73 7.54
N LEU A 6 -8.60 -8.05 8.09
CA LEU A 6 -7.65 -7.22 7.34
C LEU A 6 -6.43 -8.02 6.87
N LEU A 7 -6.05 -9.07 7.59
CA LEU A 7 -4.93 -9.93 7.22
C LEU A 7 -5.18 -10.64 5.89
N VAL A 8 -6.38 -11.22 5.70
CA VAL A 8 -6.70 -12.01 4.50
C VAL A 8 -6.61 -11.20 3.18
N PRO A 9 -7.21 -9.99 3.04
CA PRO A 9 -7.04 -9.20 1.82
C PRO A 9 -5.62 -8.64 1.68
N PHE A 10 -4.90 -8.43 2.79
CA PHE A 10 -3.50 -8.01 2.75
C PHE A 10 -2.60 -9.13 2.23
N GLU A 11 -2.73 -10.36 2.75
CA GLU A 11 -2.01 -11.54 2.27
C GLU A 11 -2.36 -11.83 0.81
N LEU A 12 -3.64 -11.80 0.44
CA LEU A 12 -4.07 -12.02 -0.95
C LEU A 12 -3.53 -10.93 -1.90
N GLY A 13 -3.48 -9.68 -1.44
CA GLY A 13 -2.90 -8.58 -2.20
C GLY A 13 -1.39 -8.70 -2.34
N VAL A 14 -0.69 -9.14 -1.28
CA VAL A 14 0.75 -9.37 -1.26
C VAL A 14 1.14 -10.57 -2.12
N ASP A 15 0.43 -11.69 -2.03
CA ASP A 15 0.65 -12.85 -2.88
C ASP A 15 0.37 -12.51 -4.35
N TRP A 16 -0.72 -11.81 -4.65
CA TRP A 16 -0.96 -11.32 -6.01
C TRP A 16 0.11 -10.33 -6.47
N LEU A 17 0.68 -9.54 -5.56
CA LEU A 17 1.79 -8.63 -5.86
C LEU A 17 3.10 -9.38 -6.11
N ILE A 18 3.37 -10.45 -5.39
CA ILE A 18 4.62 -11.22 -5.45
C ILE A 18 4.58 -12.21 -6.62
N ASP A 19 3.48 -12.94 -6.80
CA ASP A 19 3.34 -14.06 -7.74
C ASP A 19 3.20 -13.61 -9.20
N ARG A 20 2.89 -12.33 -9.45
CA ARG A 20 2.69 -11.79 -10.80
C ARG A 20 3.98 -11.49 -11.58
N ASN A 21 5.17 -11.61 -11.00
CA ASN A 21 6.28 -10.74 -11.40
C ASN A 21 7.60 -11.39 -11.88
N ASP A 22 7.62 -11.86 -13.14
CA ASP A 22 8.86 -11.95 -13.93
C ASP A 22 9.08 -10.69 -14.83
N ASP A 23 7.99 -9.98 -15.21
CA ASP A 23 8.02 -8.95 -16.27
C ASP A 23 7.90 -7.46 -15.80
N ARG A 24 7.77 -7.13 -14.51
CA ARG A 24 7.57 -5.71 -14.12
C ARG A 24 8.79 -4.87 -14.42
N THR A 25 8.50 -3.72 -15.04
CA THR A 25 9.48 -2.66 -15.28
C THR A 25 10.01 -2.08 -13.96
N PRO A 26 11.25 -1.55 -13.94
CA PRO A 26 11.83 -0.95 -12.74
C PRO A 26 10.96 0.19 -12.18
N VAL A 27 10.24 0.92 -13.03
CA VAL A 27 9.31 1.98 -12.61
C VAL A 27 8.14 1.43 -11.81
N GLN A 28 7.53 0.32 -12.25
CA GLN A 28 6.44 -0.33 -11.53
C GLN A 28 6.89 -0.85 -10.15
N ARG A 29 8.10 -1.42 -10.06
CA ARG A 29 8.68 -1.86 -8.78
C ARG A 29 8.90 -0.70 -7.82
N ILE A 30 9.39 0.44 -8.31
CA ILE A 30 9.55 1.66 -7.52
C ILE A 30 8.19 2.18 -7.06
N CYS A 31 7.19 2.22 -7.93
CA CYS A 31 5.85 2.66 -7.57
C CYS A 31 5.22 1.78 -6.49
N LEU A 32 5.43 0.46 -6.52
CA LEU A 32 4.99 -0.43 -5.45
C LEU A 32 5.68 -0.12 -4.13
N PHE A 33 7.01 -0.01 -4.14
CA PHE A 33 7.78 0.29 -2.94
C PHE A 33 7.36 1.63 -2.33
N VAL A 34 7.30 2.68 -3.15
CA VAL A 34 6.89 4.02 -2.71
C VAL A 34 5.42 4.00 -2.25
N GLY A 35 4.55 3.25 -2.93
CA GLY A 35 3.16 3.06 -2.52
C GLY A 35 3.02 2.49 -1.12
N VAL A 36 3.76 1.40 -0.81
CA VAL A 36 3.79 0.83 0.56
C VAL A 36 4.29 1.85 1.58
N VAL A 37 5.37 2.56 1.28
CA VAL A 37 5.93 3.59 2.17
C VAL A 37 4.91 4.69 2.45
N PHE A 38 4.18 5.17 1.44
CA PHE A 38 3.15 6.19 1.60
C PHE A 38 1.94 5.68 2.39
N VAL A 39 1.53 4.43 2.25
CA VAL A 39 0.47 3.84 3.08
C VAL A 39 0.88 3.81 4.54
N LEU A 40 2.11 3.36 4.84
CA LEU A 40 2.65 3.36 6.21
C LEU A 40 2.77 4.78 6.78
N LEU A 41 3.23 5.72 5.95
CA LEU A 41 3.30 7.13 6.32
C LEU A 41 1.91 7.73 6.61
N GLY A 42 0.90 7.35 5.81
CA GLY A 42 -0.49 7.74 6.03
C GLY A 42 -1.02 7.24 7.37
N ILE A 43 -0.71 6.00 7.76
CA ILE A 43 -1.08 5.45 9.07
C ILE A 43 -0.39 6.25 10.20
N ALA A 44 0.90 6.54 10.08
CA ALA A 44 1.62 7.34 11.06
C ALA A 44 1.04 8.77 11.20
N LEU A 45 0.71 9.42 10.08
CA LEU A 45 0.09 10.74 10.08
C LEU A 45 -1.34 10.73 10.64
N ALA A 46 -2.11 9.68 10.39
CA ALA A 46 -3.42 9.51 11.01
C ALA A 46 -3.30 9.49 12.55
N ALA A 47 -2.27 8.82 13.08
CA ALA A 47 -2.03 8.70 14.51
C ALA A 47 -1.50 10.01 15.16
N VAL A 48 -0.64 10.76 14.46
CA VAL A 48 0.04 11.93 15.05
C VAL A 48 -0.65 13.25 14.71
N SER A 49 -1.17 13.39 13.49
CA SER A 49 -1.67 14.66 12.93
C SER A 49 -3.18 14.67 12.75
N GLY A 50 -3.84 13.52 12.92
CA GLY A 50 -5.28 13.34 12.76
C GLY A 50 -5.66 12.65 11.46
N LEU A 51 -6.83 12.01 11.49
CA LEU A 51 -7.29 11.05 10.48
C LEU A 51 -7.26 11.61 9.05
N TRP A 52 -7.61 12.87 8.85
CA TRP A 52 -7.70 13.50 7.53
C TRP A 52 -6.34 13.60 6.82
N TYR A 53 -5.27 13.90 7.56
CA TYR A 53 -3.91 13.96 7.00
C TYR A 53 -3.43 12.57 6.61
N GLY A 54 -3.70 11.58 7.45
CA GLY A 54 -3.39 10.19 7.13
C GLY A 54 -4.16 9.66 5.93
N LEU A 55 -5.46 10.02 5.80
CA LEU A 55 -6.29 9.65 4.65
C LEU A 55 -5.75 10.24 3.34
N ALA A 56 -5.37 11.52 3.33
CA ALA A 56 -4.83 12.17 2.14
C ALA A 56 -3.55 11.47 1.64
N VAL A 57 -2.63 11.14 2.55
CA VAL A 57 -1.38 10.46 2.21
C VAL A 57 -1.60 8.99 1.87
N GLY A 58 -2.54 8.33 2.57
CA GLY A 58 -2.93 6.94 2.29
C GLY A 58 -3.53 6.76 0.90
N ILE A 59 -4.35 7.70 0.44
CA ILE A 59 -4.92 7.68 -0.94
C ILE A 59 -3.81 7.77 -1.98
N VAL A 60 -2.79 8.61 -1.76
CA VAL A 60 -1.64 8.72 -2.66
C VAL A 60 -0.84 7.41 -2.69
N GLY A 61 -0.62 6.79 -1.52
CA GLY A 61 0.03 5.48 -1.43
C GLY A 61 -0.75 4.40 -2.18
N LEU A 62 -2.08 4.39 -2.04
CA LEU A 62 -2.96 3.44 -2.71
C LEU A 62 -2.95 3.62 -4.24
N ALA A 63 -2.93 4.87 -4.73
CA ALA A 63 -2.80 5.16 -6.16
C ALA A 63 -1.47 4.66 -6.75
N LEU A 64 -0.37 4.82 -6.01
CA LEU A 64 0.95 4.31 -6.41
C LEU A 64 1.00 2.78 -6.43
N LEU A 65 0.35 2.13 -5.47
CA LEU A 65 0.20 0.67 -5.46
C LEU A 65 -0.58 0.18 -6.68
N LEU A 66 -1.69 0.83 -7.03
CA LEU A 66 -2.49 0.48 -8.20
C LEU A 66 -1.74 0.70 -9.53
N TYR A 67 -0.85 1.69 -9.59
CA TYR A 67 -0.04 1.93 -10.79
C TYR A 67 1.09 0.90 -10.94
N GLY A 68 1.71 0.48 -9.83
CA GLY A 68 2.79 -0.50 -9.84
C GLY A 68 2.32 -1.96 -9.88
N ALA A 69 1.06 -2.21 -9.53
CA ALA A 69 0.38 -3.50 -9.47
C ALA A 69 0.31 -4.20 -10.83
#